data_AF-A0A7J6U564-F1
#
_entry.id   AF-A0A7J6U564-F1
#
_cell.length_a   1.000
_cell.length_b   1.000
_cell.length_c   1.000
_cell.angle_alpha   90.00
_cell.angle_beta   90.00
_cell.angle_gamma   90.00
#
_symmetry.space_group_name_H-M   'P 1'
#
loop_
_entity.id
_entity.type
_entity.pdbx_description
1 polymer ?
#
loop_
_entity_poly.entity_id
_entity_poly.type
_entity_poly.pdbx_seq_one_letter_code
_entity_poly.pdbx_strand_id
1 'polypeptide(L)'
;EGDTASIQVYEDTAGLTVGDPVVKTGKPLALELGPGILNNIFDGIQRPLERIRDLSGSLFIPRGVDVAALDADKLYEFKPAANVRVGDLVTGGDIIGFVLENGLFSNHKVMVPPGNQGRVQWIAPNGNYSVHTCLMELDYQGEVTKLSMAHSWPVRHARPCVEKLPGIAPMLTCQRVIDALFPT
;
A
#
# COMPACT_ATOMS: atom_id res chain seq x y z
N GLU A 1 -30.92 -6.44 7.00
CA GLU A 1 -32.34 -6.18 7.31
C GLU A 1 -32.72 -4.91 6.57
N GLY A 2 -33.45 -4.97 5.44
CA GLY A 2 -33.94 -3.78 4.70
C GLY A 2 -33.06 -2.51 4.79
N ASP A 3 -33.49 -1.57 5.64
CA ASP A 3 -32.90 -0.25 5.84
C ASP A 3 -31.91 -0.14 7.03
N THR A 4 -31.69 -1.22 7.79
CA THR A 4 -30.76 -1.28 8.93
C THR A 4 -29.52 -2.12 8.64
N ALA A 5 -28.38 -1.72 9.23
CA ALA A 5 -27.10 -2.41 9.09
C ALA A 5 -26.40 -2.53 10.44
N SER A 6 -25.89 -3.73 10.74
CA SER A 6 -25.00 -3.95 11.89
C SER A 6 -23.56 -3.68 11.47
N ILE A 7 -22.88 -2.77 12.19
CA ILE A 7 -21.53 -2.32 11.86
C ILE A 7 -20.60 -2.68 13.02
N GLN A 8 -19.45 -3.28 12.70
CA GLN A 8 -18.37 -3.48 13.66
C GLN A 8 -17.50 -2.22 13.71
N VAL A 9 -17.27 -1.70 14.91
CA VAL A 9 -16.41 -0.53 15.13
C VAL A 9 -15.03 -1.00 15.56
N TYR A 10 -13.98 -0.42 14.96
CA TYR A 10 -12.57 -0.76 15.23
C TYR A 10 -11.90 0.14 16.28
N GLU A 11 -12.64 1.12 16.79
CA GLU A 11 -12.23 2.03 17.86
C GLU A 11 -13.19 1.95 19.06
N ASP A 12 -12.88 2.66 20.14
CA ASP A 12 -13.75 2.76 21.30
C ASP A 12 -15.05 3.51 20.96
N THR A 13 -16.18 2.93 21.36
CA THR A 13 -17.53 3.46 21.12
C THR A 13 -18.01 4.38 22.26
N ALA A 14 -17.21 4.55 23.32
CA ALA A 14 -17.57 5.39 24.44
C ALA A 14 -17.81 6.86 24.02
N GLY A 15 -19.05 7.32 24.16
CA GLY A 15 -19.47 8.68 23.83
C GLY A 15 -20.32 8.79 22.56
N LEU A 16 -20.52 7.69 21.81
CA LEU A 16 -21.50 7.63 20.74
C LEU A 16 -22.93 7.62 21.30
N THR A 17 -23.81 8.37 20.65
CA THR A 17 -25.23 8.50 21.03
C THR A 17 -26.16 8.23 19.87
N VAL A 18 -27.43 7.94 20.18
CA VAL A 18 -28.45 7.73 19.15
C VAL A 18 -28.69 9.05 18.42
N GLY A 19 -28.51 9.04 17.10
CA GLY A 19 -28.64 10.21 16.24
C GLY A 19 -27.32 10.68 15.61
N ASP A 20 -26.17 10.14 16.06
CA ASP A 20 -24.88 10.44 15.45
C ASP A 20 -24.83 9.95 13.99
N PRO A 21 -24.35 10.78 13.04
CA PRO A 21 -24.35 10.43 11.63
C PRO A 21 -23.29 9.38 11.30
N VAL A 22 -23.65 8.42 10.44
CA VAL A 22 -22.72 7.40 9.93
C VAL A 22 -22.52 7.61 8.43
N VAL A 23 -21.30 7.91 8.02
CA VAL A 23 -20.93 8.10 6.62
C VAL A 23 -20.37 6.81 6.04
N LYS A 24 -20.93 6.36 4.90
CA LYS A 24 -20.46 5.17 4.19
C LYS A 24 -19.36 5.56 3.20
N THR A 25 -18.20 4.94 3.31
CA THR A 25 -17.07 5.15 2.36
C THR A 25 -17.28 4.45 1.02
N GLY A 26 -18.18 3.45 0.95
CA GLY A 26 -18.47 2.67 -0.26
C GLY A 26 -17.34 1.73 -0.70
N LYS A 27 -16.23 1.68 0.05
CA LYS A 27 -15.07 0.83 -0.22
C LYS A 27 -14.84 -0.10 0.97
N PRO A 28 -14.38 -1.35 0.74
CA PRO A 28 -13.95 -2.20 1.83
C PRO A 28 -12.74 -1.60 2.55
N LEU A 29 -12.47 -2.08 3.77
CA LEU A 29 -11.22 -1.76 4.46
C LEU A 29 -10.02 -2.14 3.58
N ALA A 30 -9.22 -1.14 3.25
CA ALA A 30 -8.08 -1.27 2.35
C ALA A 30 -6.89 -0.54 2.94
N LEU A 31 -5.70 -1.06 2.63
CA LEU A 31 -4.43 -0.51 3.04
C LEU A 31 -3.77 0.21 1.88
N GLU A 32 -2.99 1.22 2.20
CA GLU A 32 -2.15 1.88 1.24
C GLU A 32 -0.79 1.18 1.14
N LEU A 33 -0.43 0.73 -0.07
CA LEU A 33 0.80 0.01 -0.35
C LEU A 33 1.71 0.90 -1.20
N GLY A 34 2.89 1.22 -0.71
CA GLY A 34 3.87 2.06 -1.40
C GLY A 34 5.16 2.24 -0.59
N PRO A 35 6.10 3.05 -1.10
CA PRO A 35 7.32 3.38 -0.37
C PRO A 35 7.01 4.22 0.88
N GLY A 36 7.73 3.96 1.98
CA GLY A 36 7.52 4.58 3.29
C GLY A 36 7.02 3.62 4.36
N ILE A 37 6.68 2.39 4.02
CA ILE A 37 6.20 1.39 4.98
C ILE A 37 7.34 0.82 5.84
N LEU A 38 8.53 0.61 5.26
CA LEU A 38 9.60 -0.16 5.91
C LEU A 38 10.22 0.53 7.12
N ASN A 39 10.08 1.85 7.24
CA ASN A 39 10.62 2.62 8.36
C ASN A 39 9.55 3.08 9.36
N ASN A 40 8.27 2.74 9.12
CA ASN A 40 7.15 3.24 9.91
C ASN A 40 6.55 2.15 10.80
N ILE A 41 6.03 2.57 11.96
CA ILE A 41 5.26 1.72 12.88
C ILE A 41 3.79 2.12 12.76
N PHE A 42 2.95 1.13 12.52
CA PHE A 42 1.52 1.30 12.29
C PHE A 42 0.67 0.70 13.41
N ASP A 43 -0.53 1.23 13.61
CA ASP A 43 -1.58 0.61 14.41
C ASP A 43 -2.37 -0.47 13.62
N GLY A 44 -3.43 -1.01 14.23
CA GLY A 44 -4.26 -2.07 13.62
C GLY A 44 -5.07 -1.66 12.38
N ILE A 45 -5.15 -0.36 12.06
CA ILE A 45 -5.83 0.17 10.87
C ILE A 45 -4.88 0.98 9.98
N GLN A 46 -3.57 0.80 10.14
CA GLN A 46 -2.51 1.40 9.33
C GLN A 46 -2.31 2.91 9.49
N ARG A 47 -2.49 3.44 10.69
CA ARG A 47 -2.10 4.82 11.01
C ARG A 47 -0.68 4.86 11.59
N PRO A 48 0.20 5.76 11.14
CA PRO A 48 1.57 5.85 11.63
C PRO A 48 1.62 6.44 13.04
N LEU A 49 2.11 5.66 14.01
CA LEU A 49 2.11 6.04 15.44
C LEU A 49 2.96 7.28 15.73
N GLU A 50 4.09 7.41 15.06
CA GLU A 50 4.98 8.56 15.21
C GLU A 50 4.29 9.86 14.79
N ARG A 51 3.62 9.86 13.64
CA ARG A 51 2.91 11.05 13.14
C ARG A 51 1.71 11.41 14.02
N ILE A 52 1.00 10.41 14.56
CA ILE A 52 -0.08 10.65 15.53
C ILE A 52 0.47 11.35 16.78
N ARG A 53 1.60 10.87 17.33
CA ARG A 53 2.25 11.47 18.49
C ARG A 53 2.64 12.93 18.19
N ASP A 54 3.25 13.17 17.05
CA ASP A 54 3.75 14.50 16.69
C ASP A 54 2.61 15.50 16.43
N LEU A 55 1.49 15.06 15.85
CA LEU A 55 0.29 15.88 15.63
C LEU A 55 -0.51 16.14 16.92
N SER A 56 -0.64 15.13 17.78
CA SER A 56 -1.43 15.23 19.01
C SER A 56 -0.68 15.88 20.17
N GLY A 57 0.66 15.90 20.13
CA GLY A 57 1.51 16.35 21.22
C GLY A 57 1.32 15.56 22.52
N SER A 58 0.71 14.37 22.44
CA SER A 58 0.27 13.57 23.58
C SER A 58 0.90 12.17 23.54
N LEU A 59 1.01 11.56 24.72
CA LEU A 59 1.36 10.15 24.88
C LEU A 59 0.19 9.21 24.55
N PHE A 60 -1.03 9.74 24.47
CA PHE A 60 -2.24 8.98 24.19
C PHE A 60 -2.73 9.23 22.76
N ILE A 61 -3.23 8.18 22.12
CA ILE A 61 -3.85 8.26 20.79
C ILE A 61 -5.25 8.89 20.96
N PRO A 62 -5.51 10.06 20.35
CA PRO A 62 -6.84 10.67 20.42
C PRO A 62 -7.85 9.85 19.60
N ARG A 63 -9.12 9.86 20.02
CA ARG A 63 -10.20 9.14 19.34
C ARG A 63 -10.57 9.83 18.02
N GLY A 64 -10.82 9.06 16.97
CA GLY A 64 -11.21 9.58 15.66
C GLY A 64 -10.10 10.33 14.91
N VAL A 65 -8.84 10.10 15.26
CA VAL A 65 -7.71 10.68 14.52
C VAL A 65 -7.56 10.00 13.18
N ASP A 66 -7.64 10.83 12.13
CA ASP A 66 -7.42 10.43 10.75
C ASP A 66 -6.08 11.01 10.27
N VAL A 67 -5.14 10.13 9.96
CA VAL A 67 -3.78 10.47 9.50
C VAL A 67 -3.45 9.56 8.34
N ALA A 68 -2.91 10.15 7.27
CA ALA A 68 -2.48 9.41 6.10
C ALA A 68 -1.47 8.30 6.47
N ALA A 69 -1.64 7.12 5.88
CA ALA A 69 -0.77 5.97 6.12
C ALA A 69 0.66 6.24 5.64
N LEU A 70 0.78 6.81 4.43
CA LEU A 70 2.05 7.19 3.84
C LEU A 70 2.25 8.71 3.90
N ASP A 71 3.51 9.12 3.98
CA ASP A 71 3.85 10.53 4.02
C ASP A 71 3.78 11.16 2.62
N ALA A 72 2.78 12.01 2.41
CA ALA A 72 2.58 12.73 1.16
C ALA A 72 3.66 13.80 0.88
N ASP A 73 4.34 14.30 1.91
CA ASP A 73 5.31 15.39 1.79
C ASP A 73 6.72 14.85 1.47
N LYS A 74 6.96 13.57 1.75
CA LYS A 74 8.25 12.93 1.55
C LYS A 74 8.49 12.64 0.07
N LEU A 75 9.64 13.10 -0.41
CA LEU A 75 10.09 12.87 -1.78
C LEU A 75 11.00 11.65 -1.87
N TYR A 76 10.78 10.86 -2.91
CA TYR A 76 11.52 9.65 -3.22
C TYR A 76 12.17 9.74 -4.59
N GLU A 77 13.43 9.32 -4.69
CA GLU A 77 14.14 9.21 -5.98
C GLU A 77 13.57 8.03 -6.77
N PHE A 78 12.82 8.33 -7.82
CA PHE A 78 12.20 7.35 -8.70
C PHE A 78 13.06 7.11 -9.94
N LYS A 79 13.36 5.83 -10.20
CA LYS A 79 14.08 5.40 -11.40
C LYS A 79 13.15 4.54 -12.27
N PRO A 80 12.69 5.03 -13.43
CA PRO A 80 11.84 4.22 -14.31
C PRO A 80 12.60 2.97 -14.78
N ALA A 81 11.88 1.87 -14.96
CA ALA A 81 12.46 0.61 -15.39
C ALA A 81 12.87 0.71 -16.87
N ALA A 82 14.08 0.24 -17.21
CA ALA A 82 14.65 0.41 -18.56
C ALA A 82 13.84 -0.30 -19.67
N ASN A 83 13.03 -1.28 -19.28
CA ASN A 83 12.18 -2.09 -20.14
C ASN A 83 10.78 -1.51 -20.37
N VAL A 84 10.42 -0.39 -19.75
CA VAL A 84 9.11 0.25 -19.93
C VAL A 84 9.26 1.51 -20.77
N ARG A 85 8.60 1.55 -21.92
CA ARG A 85 8.59 2.71 -22.83
C ARG A 85 7.16 3.12 -23.16
N VAL A 86 7.01 4.36 -23.61
CA VAL A 86 5.75 4.85 -24.16
C VAL A 86 5.35 3.99 -25.36
N GLY A 87 4.12 3.47 -25.33
CA GLY A 87 3.57 2.58 -26.34
C GLY A 87 3.67 1.08 -26.00
N ASP A 88 4.36 0.70 -24.93
CA ASP A 88 4.41 -0.71 -24.50
C ASP A 88 3.10 -1.13 -23.84
N LEU A 89 2.81 -2.43 -23.93
CA LEU A 89 1.67 -3.05 -23.24
C LEU A 89 2.14 -3.53 -21.88
N VAL A 90 1.42 -3.15 -20.83
CA VAL A 90 1.71 -3.57 -19.46
C VAL A 90 0.44 -4.05 -18.77
N THR A 91 0.63 -4.88 -17.77
CA THR A 91 -0.39 -5.57 -17.00
C THR A 91 -0.10 -5.49 -15.50
N GLY A 92 -1.10 -5.79 -14.68
CA GLY A 92 -0.98 -5.78 -13.24
C GLY A 92 0.16 -6.69 -12.75
N GLY A 93 1.05 -6.14 -11.94
CA GLY A 93 2.26 -6.80 -11.44
C GLY A 93 3.53 -6.44 -12.20
N ASP A 94 3.44 -5.81 -13.37
CA ASP A 94 4.62 -5.34 -14.10
C ASP A 94 5.33 -4.21 -13.35
N ILE A 95 6.65 -4.19 -13.41
CA ILE A 95 7.50 -3.23 -12.70
C ILE A 95 7.60 -1.95 -13.55
N ILE A 96 7.13 -0.84 -12.99
CA ILE A 96 7.19 0.49 -13.60
C ILE A 96 8.55 1.15 -13.33
N GLY A 97 9.08 0.93 -12.13
CA GLY A 97 10.35 1.53 -11.72
C GLY A 97 10.76 1.12 -10.31
N PHE A 98 11.81 1.78 -9.83
CA PHE A 98 12.46 1.49 -8.56
C PHE A 98 12.57 2.75 -7.72
N VAL A 99 12.39 2.60 -6.42
CA VAL A 99 12.53 3.66 -5.43
C VAL A 99 13.51 3.20 -4.34
N LEU A 100 14.38 4.10 -3.92
CA LEU A 100 15.27 3.89 -2.78
C LEU A 100 14.52 4.25 -1.48
N GLU A 101 14.24 3.24 -0.64
CA GLU A 101 13.50 3.47 0.61
C GLU A 101 14.42 3.57 1.84
N ASN A 102 15.39 2.67 1.96
CA ASN A 102 16.41 2.71 3.01
C ASN A 102 17.73 2.07 2.53
N GLY A 103 18.78 2.13 3.36
CA GLY A 103 20.11 1.63 3.00
C GLY A 103 20.21 0.11 2.84
N LEU A 104 19.28 -0.64 3.44
CA LEU A 104 19.24 -2.11 3.35
C LEU A 104 18.39 -2.58 2.16
N PHE A 105 17.29 -1.90 1.91
CA PHE A 105 16.30 -2.17 0.88
C PHE A 105 16.39 -1.08 -0.19
N SER A 106 17.41 -1.22 -1.03
CA SER A 106 17.75 -0.22 -2.02
C SER A 106 16.79 -0.15 -3.21
N ASN A 107 16.04 -1.24 -3.44
CA ASN A 107 15.23 -1.44 -4.64
C ASN A 107 13.77 -1.76 -4.28
N HIS A 108 13.02 -0.76 -3.81
CA HIS A 108 11.57 -0.88 -3.72
C HIS A 108 10.98 -0.85 -5.13
N LYS A 109 10.38 -1.95 -5.56
CA LYS A 109 9.78 -2.08 -6.91
C LYS A 109 8.39 -1.44 -6.92
N VAL A 110 8.24 -0.37 -7.69
CA VAL A 110 6.94 0.23 -7.98
C VAL A 110 6.30 -0.56 -9.12
N MET A 111 5.14 -1.17 -8.86
CA MET A 111 4.46 -2.08 -9.78
C MET A 111 3.09 -1.56 -10.18
N VAL A 112 2.62 -1.95 -11.37
CA VAL A 112 1.25 -1.71 -11.81
C VAL A 112 0.28 -2.43 -10.86
N PRO A 113 -0.73 -1.74 -10.29
CA PRO A 113 -1.72 -2.36 -9.43
C PRO A 113 -2.45 -3.52 -10.14
N PRO A 114 -2.77 -4.61 -9.43
CA PRO A 114 -3.51 -5.71 -10.05
C PRO A 114 -4.90 -5.26 -10.52
N GLY A 115 -5.31 -5.75 -11.68
CA GLY A 115 -6.57 -5.36 -12.33
C GLY A 115 -6.41 -4.23 -13.34
N ASN A 116 -5.30 -3.49 -13.31
CA ASN A 116 -4.98 -2.49 -14.32
C ASN A 116 -4.16 -3.12 -15.45
N GLN A 117 -4.51 -2.79 -16.68
CA GLN A 117 -3.80 -3.20 -17.87
C GLN A 117 -4.00 -2.12 -18.93
N GLY A 118 -3.06 -1.96 -19.85
CA GLY A 118 -3.19 -0.98 -20.91
C GLY A 118 -1.89 -0.67 -21.60
N ARG A 119 -1.95 0.35 -22.45
CA ARG A 119 -0.80 0.88 -23.17
C ARG A 119 -0.22 2.06 -22.42
N VAL A 120 1.10 2.11 -22.25
CA VAL A 120 1.77 3.23 -21.61
C VAL A 120 1.64 4.47 -22.49
N GLN A 121 0.89 5.47 -22.03
CA GLN A 121 0.75 6.76 -22.71
C GLN A 121 1.86 7.72 -22.29
N TRP A 122 2.20 7.70 -21.00
CA TRP A 122 3.21 8.56 -20.41
C TRP A 122 3.86 7.88 -19.21
N ILE A 123 5.15 8.16 -19.01
CA ILE A 123 5.93 7.73 -17.85
C ILE A 123 6.77 8.91 -17.34
N ALA A 124 6.81 9.08 -16.03
CA ALA A 124 7.63 10.09 -15.39
C ALA A 124 9.12 9.82 -15.61
N PRO A 125 9.93 10.86 -15.94
CA PRO A 125 11.37 10.71 -16.00
C PRO A 125 11.97 10.41 -14.62
N ASN A 126 13.26 10.10 -14.59
CA ASN A 126 13.98 9.97 -13.33
C ASN A 126 13.93 11.30 -12.55
N GLY A 127 13.54 11.26 -11.29
CA GLY A 127 13.38 12.45 -10.46
C GLY A 127 12.87 12.15 -9.06
N ASN A 128 12.70 13.21 -8.28
CA ASN A 128 12.15 13.14 -6.93
C ASN A 128 10.64 13.41 -6.96
N TYR A 129 9.85 12.45 -6.47
CA TYR A 129 8.40 12.54 -6.51
C TYR A 129 7.80 12.13 -5.17
N SER A 130 6.60 12.63 -4.87
CA SER A 130 5.83 12.18 -3.72
C SER A 130 5.12 10.86 -4.01
N VAL A 131 4.67 10.21 -2.95
CA VAL A 131 3.97 8.92 -2.99
C VAL A 131 2.69 8.96 -3.86
N HIS A 132 1.98 10.08 -3.85
CA HIS A 132 0.73 10.27 -4.61
C HIS A 132 0.92 10.97 -5.95
N THR A 133 2.14 11.35 -6.32
CA THR A 133 2.40 11.95 -7.63
C THR A 133 2.15 10.91 -8.73
N CYS A 134 1.50 11.32 -9.81
CA CYS A 134 1.30 10.49 -10.98
C CYS A 134 2.65 10.19 -11.65
N LEU A 135 2.99 8.91 -11.76
CA LEU A 135 4.22 8.43 -12.38
C LEU A 135 3.99 7.78 -13.74
N MET A 136 2.78 7.29 -14.00
CA MET A 136 2.48 6.62 -15.26
C MET A 136 1.01 6.78 -15.62
N GLU A 137 0.74 6.98 -16.91
CA GLU A 137 -0.60 7.02 -17.47
C GLU A 137 -0.79 5.83 -18.41
N LEU A 138 -1.86 5.07 -18.16
CA LEU A 138 -2.26 3.92 -18.95
C LEU A 138 -3.51 4.24 -19.75
N ASP A 139 -3.49 3.95 -21.04
CA ASP A 139 -4.69 3.96 -21.88
C ASP A 139 -5.20 2.53 -22.05
N TYR A 140 -6.45 2.31 -21.63
CA TYR A 140 -7.19 1.08 -21.90
C TYR A 140 -8.56 1.43 -22.48
N GLN A 141 -8.78 1.09 -23.75
CA GLN A 141 -10.05 1.31 -24.45
C GLN A 141 -10.52 2.79 -24.43
N GLY A 142 -9.59 3.75 -24.38
CA GLY A 142 -9.90 5.18 -24.35
C GLY A 142 -10.09 5.75 -22.95
N GLU A 143 -9.98 4.94 -21.90
CA GLU A 143 -9.94 5.40 -20.51
C GLU A 143 -8.50 5.51 -20.02
N VAL A 144 -8.11 6.74 -19.64
CA VAL A 144 -6.77 7.02 -19.12
C VAL A 144 -6.74 6.83 -17.60
N THR A 145 -6.02 5.81 -17.14
CA THR A 145 -5.81 5.53 -15.73
C THR A 145 -4.47 6.06 -15.26
N LYS A 146 -4.48 6.86 -14.20
CA LYS A 146 -3.28 7.42 -13.57
C LYS A 146 -2.77 6.49 -12.48
N LEU A 147 -1.46 6.22 -12.49
CA LEU A 147 -0.78 5.42 -11.49
C LEU A 147 0.21 6.26 -10.69
N SER A 148 0.19 6.09 -9.38
CA SER A 148 1.11 6.68 -8.42
C SER A 148 2.04 5.60 -7.83
N MET A 149 3.00 5.99 -6.98
CA MET A 149 3.84 5.03 -6.26
C MET A 149 3.03 4.17 -5.30
N ALA A 150 2.03 4.79 -4.65
CA ALA A 150 1.11 4.08 -3.80
C ALA A 150 -0.16 3.65 -4.52
N HIS A 151 -0.71 2.53 -4.08
CA HIS A 151 -2.03 2.07 -4.46
C HIS A 151 -2.75 1.46 -3.26
N SER A 152 -4.08 1.47 -3.30
CA SER A 152 -4.89 0.88 -2.24
C SER A 152 -5.20 -0.58 -2.55
N TRP A 153 -5.12 -1.45 -1.54
CA TRP A 153 -5.45 -2.87 -1.66
C TRP A 153 -6.35 -3.37 -0.52
N PRO A 154 -7.48 -4.04 -0.81
CA PRO A 154 -8.39 -4.54 0.23
C PRO A 154 -7.74 -5.61 1.13
N VAL A 155 -7.83 -5.47 2.45
CA VAL A 155 -7.17 -6.39 3.40
C VAL A 155 -7.69 -7.82 3.35
N ARG A 156 -8.97 -7.98 2.99
CA ARG A 156 -9.64 -9.28 2.94
C ARG A 156 -9.45 -10.00 1.61
N HIS A 157 -8.77 -9.38 0.65
CA HIS A 157 -8.48 -9.98 -0.65
C HIS A 157 -6.99 -10.30 -0.71
N ALA A 158 -6.64 -11.57 -0.89
CA ALA A 158 -5.26 -11.97 -1.09
C ALA A 158 -4.72 -11.34 -2.39
N ARG A 159 -3.44 -10.93 -2.36
CA ARG A 159 -2.73 -10.44 -3.55
C ARG A 159 -2.71 -11.55 -4.62
N PRO A 160 -3.02 -11.24 -5.88
CA PRO A 160 -2.95 -12.23 -6.96
C PRO A 160 -1.48 -12.62 -7.23
N CYS A 161 -1.30 -13.86 -7.65
CA CYS A 161 -0.03 -14.45 -8.04
C CYS A 161 -0.22 -15.26 -9.32
N VAL A 162 0.82 -15.35 -10.15
CA VAL A 162 0.77 -16.09 -11.42
C VAL A 162 0.61 -17.59 -11.18
N GLU A 163 1.48 -18.15 -10.34
CA GLU A 163 1.47 -19.56 -9.98
C GLU A 163 1.92 -19.75 -8.52
N LYS A 164 1.51 -20.87 -7.93
CA LYS A 164 1.97 -21.29 -6.59
C LYS A 164 3.05 -22.35 -6.75
N LEU A 165 4.26 -22.00 -6.37
CA LEU A 165 5.41 -22.92 -6.39
C LEU A 165 5.56 -23.64 -5.06
N PRO A 166 5.97 -24.93 -5.05
CA PRO A 166 6.32 -25.62 -3.82
C PRO A 166 7.60 -25.01 -3.22
N GLY A 167 7.63 -24.87 -1.89
CA GLY A 167 8.81 -24.42 -1.16
C GLY A 167 9.90 -25.50 -1.16
N ILE A 168 11.01 -25.25 -1.85
CA ILE A 168 12.15 -26.18 -1.93
C ILE A 168 13.35 -25.74 -1.08
N ALA A 169 13.41 -24.48 -0.70
CA ALA A 169 14.48 -23.92 0.12
C ALA A 169 13.99 -23.74 1.56
N PRO A 170 14.72 -24.25 2.58
CA PRO A 170 14.33 -24.10 3.97
C PRO A 170 14.53 -22.66 4.46
N MET A 171 13.65 -22.21 5.36
CA MET A 171 13.86 -20.95 6.08
C MET A 171 14.71 -21.20 7.32
N LEU A 172 15.97 -20.77 7.31
CA LEU A 172 16.87 -20.98 8.44
C LEU A 172 16.48 -20.08 9.61
N THR A 173 16.08 -20.70 10.72
CA THR A 173 15.76 -20.01 11.96
C THR A 173 17.00 -19.79 12.84
N CYS A 174 18.11 -20.45 12.51
CA CYS A 174 19.33 -20.53 13.31
C CYS A 174 19.11 -21.19 14.68
N GLN A 175 18.03 -21.94 14.85
CA GLN A 175 17.75 -22.73 16.05
C GLN A 175 17.83 -24.20 15.72
N ARG A 176 18.81 -24.90 16.30
CA ARG A 176 19.04 -26.34 16.07
C ARG A 176 17.79 -27.20 16.24
N VAL A 177 16.96 -26.91 17.25
CA VAL A 177 15.76 -27.70 17.53
C VAL A 177 14.71 -27.54 16.42
N ILE A 178 14.53 -26.33 15.90
CA ILE A 178 13.57 -26.06 14.82
C ILE A 178 14.14 -26.59 13.51
N ASP A 179 15.36 -26.19 13.16
CA ASP A 179 15.95 -26.51 11.86
C ASP A 179 16.20 -28.02 11.67
N ALA A 180 16.39 -28.80 12.74
CA ALA A 180 16.62 -30.25 12.66
C ALA A 180 15.36 -31.10 12.88
N LEU A 181 14.52 -30.78 13.88
CA LEU A 181 13.37 -31.63 14.24
C LEU A 181 12.07 -31.18 13.57
N PHE A 182 11.92 -29.88 13.33
CA PHE A 182 10.71 -29.26 12.77
C PHE A 182 11.06 -28.22 11.70
N PRO A 183 11.76 -28.62 10.62
CA PRO A 183 12.17 -27.69 9.57
C PRO A 183 10.94 -27.04 8.94
N THR A 184 11.02 -25.72 8.78
CA THR A 184 9.95 -24.87 8.23
C THR A 184 10.25 -24.43 6.81
#